data_AF-A0A8H8DH55-F1
#
_entry.id   AF-A0A8H8DH55-F1
#
_cell.length_a   1.000
_cell.length_b   1.000
_cell.length_c   1.000
_cell.angle_alpha   90.00
_cell.angle_beta   90.00
_cell.angle_gamma   90.00
#
_symmetry.space_group_name_H-M   'P 1'
#
loop_
_entity.id
_entity.type
_entity.pdbx_description
1 polymer ?
#
loop_
_entity_poly.entity_id
_entity_poly.type
_entity_poly.pdbx_seq_one_letter_code
_entity_poly.pdbx_strand_id
1 'polypeptide(L)'
;MAHISGLVAGREAASPFDFCDVVTTTTHKTLRGPRAGLIFFRKRRADGSDTDLESRVNQAVFPSCQGGPHNNTIAAVAVALKQAAAPEFKEYCVQIKKNSQRLAEVLTSYGYKMVTGGSDNHLILWDLRPQKLTGSKMETICDMAQAQPFFSPSFFCLRSITVNKNAVHGDVSALSPGGVRIGTSALTSRSFKEKDFEVVGELLHRAVQIALKVQESCGSKMLKAFTEALENNEEVKVLREDVKTFSMAFPMPGFDPNSIPEKFRK
;
A
#
# COMPACT_ATOMS: atom_id res chain seq x y z
N MET A 1 11.70 2.05 10.85
CA MET A 1 11.15 2.96 9.81
C MET A 1 10.66 2.28 8.52
N ALA A 2 10.23 1.01 8.55
CA ALA A 2 9.96 0.21 7.35
C ALA A 2 9.00 0.85 6.32
N HIS A 3 7.92 1.47 6.79
CA HIS A 3 6.91 2.07 5.92
C HIS A 3 7.35 3.40 5.30
N ILE A 4 8.20 4.16 5.98
CA ILE A 4 8.56 5.54 5.61
C ILE A 4 10.03 5.69 5.19
N SER A 5 10.76 4.59 5.02
CA SER A 5 12.20 4.63 4.72
C SER A 5 12.54 5.40 3.45
N GLY A 6 11.68 5.32 2.42
CA GLY A 6 11.82 6.16 1.23
C GLY A 6 11.63 7.64 1.55
N LEU A 7 10.60 8.00 2.33
CA LEU A 7 10.36 9.38 2.74
C LEU A 7 11.50 9.95 3.59
N VAL A 8 12.08 9.14 4.50
CA VAL A 8 13.26 9.53 5.28
C VAL A 8 14.46 9.75 4.34
N ALA A 9 14.73 8.85 3.40
CA ALA A 9 15.81 9.00 2.42
C ALA A 9 15.62 10.24 1.53
N GLY A 10 14.39 10.53 1.11
CA GLY A 10 14.00 11.72 0.35
C GLY A 10 13.93 13.01 1.19
N ARG A 11 14.21 12.96 2.50
CA ARG A 11 14.08 14.10 3.44
C ARG A 11 12.67 14.69 3.54
N GLU A 12 11.67 13.85 3.35
CA GLU A 12 10.24 14.18 3.39
C GLU A 12 9.54 13.70 4.67
N ALA A 13 10.27 13.05 5.58
CA ALA A 13 9.84 12.66 6.91
C ALA A 13 10.98 12.90 7.92
N ALA A 14 10.62 13.08 9.19
CA ALA A 14 11.59 13.24 10.27
C ALA A 14 12.55 12.03 10.34
N SER A 15 13.83 12.31 10.52
CA SER A 15 14.87 11.29 10.58
C SER A 15 14.86 10.60 11.95
N PRO A 16 14.61 9.29 12.04
CA PRO A 16 14.75 8.58 13.31
C PRO A 16 16.21 8.49 13.76
N PHE A 17 17.19 8.71 12.88
CA PHE A 17 18.61 8.64 13.20
C PHE A 17 19.09 9.74 14.16
N ASP A 18 18.33 10.82 14.28
CA ASP A 18 18.66 11.93 15.17
C ASP A 18 18.52 11.48 16.63
N PHE A 19 17.57 10.59 16.92
CA PHE A 19 17.22 10.19 18.28
C PHE A 19 17.51 8.72 18.58
N CYS A 20 17.31 7.80 17.62
CA CYS A 20 17.37 6.37 17.88
C CYS A 20 18.79 5.79 17.79
N ASP A 21 19.14 4.88 18.70
CA ASP A 21 20.41 4.14 18.67
C ASP A 21 20.45 3.03 17.62
N VAL A 22 19.29 2.41 17.37
CA VAL A 22 19.09 1.35 16.38
C VAL A 22 17.89 1.70 15.51
N VAL A 23 18.06 1.63 14.19
CA VAL A 23 16.99 1.87 13.22
C VAL A 23 16.89 0.68 12.29
N THR A 24 15.75 0.00 12.29
CA THR A 24 15.47 -1.10 11.36
C THR A 24 14.58 -0.65 10.22
N THR A 25 14.74 -1.25 9.04
CA THR A 25 13.86 -0.99 7.91
C THR A 25 13.76 -2.16 6.96
N THR A 26 12.63 -2.23 6.24
CA THR A 26 12.53 -3.02 5.00
C THR A 26 12.92 -2.16 3.79
N THR A 27 13.38 -2.79 2.71
CA THR A 27 13.80 -2.10 1.49
C THR A 27 12.73 -2.03 0.39
N HIS A 28 11.65 -2.80 0.49
CA HIS A 28 10.65 -2.99 -0.59
C HIS A 28 9.39 -2.11 -0.52
N LYS A 29 9.28 -1.21 0.46
CA LYS A 29 8.10 -0.34 0.63
C LYS A 29 8.33 1.00 -0.09
N THR A 30 8.25 2.12 0.61
CA THR A 30 8.51 3.45 0.04
C THR A 30 9.93 3.60 -0.51
N LEU A 31 10.91 2.82 -0.02
CA LEU A 31 12.27 2.78 -0.56
C LEU A 31 12.38 2.10 -1.95
N ARG A 32 11.33 1.38 -2.39
CA ARG A 32 11.21 0.83 -3.77
C ARG A 32 12.33 -0.13 -4.20
N GLY A 33 12.99 -0.79 -3.25
CA GLY A 33 14.01 -1.81 -3.50
C GLY A 33 13.48 -3.25 -3.46
N PRO A 34 14.38 -4.25 -3.43
CA PRO A 34 14.00 -5.66 -3.34
C PRO A 34 13.46 -6.01 -1.94
N ARG A 35 12.95 -7.23 -1.75
CA ARG A 35 12.51 -7.73 -0.44
C ARG A 35 13.69 -8.07 0.46
N ALA A 36 14.16 -7.11 1.26
CA ALA A 36 15.19 -7.30 2.27
C ALA A 36 14.93 -6.43 3.52
N GLY A 37 15.77 -6.64 4.54
CA GLY A 37 15.86 -5.83 5.75
C GLY A 37 17.24 -5.20 5.91
N LEU A 38 17.29 -4.03 6.55
CA LEU A 38 18.51 -3.34 6.98
C LEU A 38 18.41 -3.01 8.45
N ILE A 39 19.53 -3.12 9.17
CA ILE A 39 19.68 -2.74 10.57
C ILE A 39 20.80 -1.71 10.64
N PHE A 40 20.46 -0.48 10.98
CA PHE A 40 21.42 0.56 11.29
C PHE A 40 21.61 0.65 12.79
N PHE A 41 22.82 0.91 13.23
CA PHE A 41 23.18 1.07 14.63
C PHE A 41 24.19 2.21 14.77
N ARG A 42 24.10 2.97 15.87
CA ARG A 42 25.15 3.93 16.23
C ARG A 42 26.43 3.16 16.54
N LYS A 43 27.57 3.72 16.12
CA LYS A 43 28.90 3.23 16.52
C LYS A 43 29.44 4.00 17.73
N ARG A 44 29.06 5.28 17.85
CA ARG A 44 29.45 6.19 18.93
C ARG A 44 28.23 6.84 19.57
N ARG A 45 28.31 7.08 20.87
CA ARG A 45 27.35 7.86 21.65
C ARG A 45 27.58 9.36 21.45
N ALA A 46 26.62 10.16 21.92
CA ALA A 46 26.69 11.62 21.86
C ALA A 46 27.84 12.21 22.68
N ASP A 47 28.28 11.51 23.73
CA ASP A 47 29.43 11.87 24.58
C ASP A 47 30.79 11.46 24.00
N GLY A 48 30.81 10.86 22.79
CA GLY A 48 32.02 10.39 22.12
C GLY A 48 32.47 8.98 22.50
N SER A 49 31.78 8.30 23.42
CA SER A 49 32.12 6.91 23.77
C SER A 49 31.74 5.95 22.64
N ASP A 50 32.51 4.89 22.44
CA ASP A 50 32.11 3.80 21.54
C ASP A 50 30.95 2.99 22.12
N THR A 51 30.22 2.31 21.24
CA THR A 51 29.12 1.38 21.57
C THR A 51 29.49 -0.05 21.22
N ASP A 52 28.86 -1.03 21.85
CA ASP A 52 29.00 -2.46 21.58
C ASP A 52 28.00 -2.99 20.52
N LEU A 53 27.19 -2.09 19.94
CA LEU A 53 26.07 -2.47 19.06
C LEU A 53 26.52 -3.15 17.78
N GLU A 54 27.64 -2.74 17.19
CA GLU A 54 28.14 -3.33 15.95
C GLU A 54 28.40 -4.83 16.09
N SER A 55 29.15 -5.23 17.13
CA SER A 55 29.44 -6.63 17.40
C SER A 55 28.17 -7.41 17.69
N ARG A 56 27.29 -6.87 18.52
CA ARG A 56 26.06 -7.55 18.95
C ARG A 56 25.06 -7.76 17.82
N VAL A 57 24.85 -6.73 17.00
CA VAL A 57 23.93 -6.81 15.85
C VAL A 57 24.47 -7.79 14.81
N ASN A 58 25.75 -7.69 14.45
CA ASN A 58 26.35 -8.58 13.46
C ASN A 58 26.30 -10.03 13.91
N GLN A 59 26.66 -10.33 15.17
CA GLN A 59 26.60 -11.69 15.74
C GLN A 59 25.17 -12.23 15.84
N ALA A 60 24.20 -11.37 16.15
CA ALA A 60 22.78 -11.73 16.17
C ALA A 60 22.27 -12.11 14.77
N VAL A 61 22.70 -11.40 13.72
CA VAL A 61 22.37 -11.78 12.34
C VAL A 61 23.07 -13.09 11.97
N PHE A 62 24.39 -13.15 12.10
CA PHE A 62 25.19 -14.33 11.84
C PHE A 62 26.33 -14.44 12.87
N PRO A 63 26.49 -15.57 13.56
CA PRO A 63 25.90 -16.89 13.28
C PRO A 63 24.58 -17.20 14.01
N SER A 64 24.00 -16.26 14.77
CA SER A 64 22.91 -16.61 15.70
C SER A 64 21.57 -16.93 15.03
N CYS A 65 21.07 -16.09 14.11
CA CYS A 65 19.71 -16.23 13.56
C CYS A 65 19.66 -16.65 12.09
N GLN A 66 20.69 -16.34 11.30
CA GLN A 66 20.74 -16.61 9.86
C GLN A 66 22.00 -17.41 9.48
N GLY A 67 21.97 -18.01 8.30
CA GLY A 67 23.09 -18.71 7.68
C GLY A 67 23.74 -17.88 6.56
N GLY A 68 23.87 -18.47 5.36
CA GLY A 68 24.49 -17.81 4.21
C GLY A 68 23.71 -16.58 3.70
N PRO A 69 24.39 -15.47 3.38
CA PRO A 69 23.74 -14.25 2.89
C PRO A 69 23.20 -14.40 1.46
N HIS A 70 22.06 -13.77 1.17
CA HIS A 70 21.47 -13.72 -0.17
C HIS A 70 22.12 -12.61 -1.02
N ASN A 71 23.29 -12.89 -1.59
CA ASN A 71 24.11 -11.90 -2.30
C ASN A 71 23.41 -11.25 -3.51
N ASN A 72 22.55 -11.97 -4.22
CA ASN A 72 21.72 -11.40 -5.29
C ASN A 72 20.79 -10.30 -4.76
N THR A 73 20.21 -10.51 -3.57
CA THR A 73 19.34 -9.53 -2.92
C THR A 73 20.15 -8.33 -2.41
N ILE A 74 21.33 -8.58 -1.84
CA ILE A 74 22.25 -7.51 -1.38
C ILE A 74 22.67 -6.62 -2.57
N ALA A 75 23.02 -7.21 -3.71
CA ALA A 75 23.35 -6.46 -4.92
C ALA A 75 22.15 -5.61 -5.39
N ALA A 76 20.94 -6.16 -5.40
CA ALA A 76 19.73 -5.41 -5.74
C ALA A 76 19.41 -4.28 -4.73
N VAL A 77 19.72 -4.47 -3.44
CA VAL A 77 19.61 -3.39 -2.44
C VAL A 77 20.57 -2.26 -2.75
N ALA A 78 21.81 -2.55 -3.14
CA ALA A 78 22.78 -1.52 -3.53
C ALA A 78 22.28 -0.67 -4.72
N VAL A 79 21.67 -1.31 -5.73
CA VAL A 79 21.03 -0.61 -6.86
C VAL A 79 19.89 0.31 -6.38
N ALA A 80 19.01 -0.20 -5.50
CA ALA A 80 17.90 0.58 -4.97
C ALA A 80 18.37 1.78 -4.12
N LEU A 81 19.42 1.61 -3.31
CA LEU A 81 20.01 2.69 -2.52
C LEU A 81 20.65 3.77 -3.40
N LYS A 82 21.30 3.38 -4.51
CA LYS A 82 21.80 4.32 -5.51
C LYS A 82 20.65 5.12 -6.15
N GLN A 83 19.54 4.47 -6.49
CA GLN A 83 18.34 5.15 -7.01
C GLN A 83 17.72 6.08 -5.96
N ALA A 84 17.67 5.67 -4.69
CA ALA A 84 17.13 6.46 -3.60
C ALA A 84 17.94 7.74 -3.29
N ALA A 85 19.23 7.74 -3.64
CA ALA A 85 20.11 8.90 -3.51
C ALA A 85 19.97 9.92 -4.66
N ALA A 86 19.22 9.59 -5.72
CA ALA A 86 19.07 10.46 -6.88
C ALA A 86 18.05 11.60 -6.61
N PRO A 87 18.23 12.80 -7.21
CA PRO A 87 17.31 13.93 -7.04
C PRO A 87 15.85 13.59 -7.40
N GLU A 88 15.63 12.80 -8.45
CA GLU A 88 14.31 12.38 -8.92
C GLU A 88 13.57 11.53 -7.88
N PHE A 89 14.30 10.82 -7.01
CA PHE A 89 13.70 10.06 -5.92
C PHE A 89 13.12 10.98 -4.83
N LYS A 90 13.75 12.13 -4.58
CA LYS A 90 13.20 13.14 -3.68
C LYS A 90 11.90 13.73 -4.24
N GLU A 91 11.87 14.05 -5.54
CA GLU A 91 10.65 14.52 -6.21
C GLU A 91 9.53 13.49 -6.13
N TYR A 92 9.86 12.21 -6.31
CA TYR A 92 8.93 11.11 -6.09
C TYR A 92 8.40 11.07 -4.65
N CYS A 93 9.24 11.26 -3.63
CA CYS A 93 8.82 11.30 -2.23
C CYS A 93 7.88 12.48 -1.92
N VAL A 94 8.15 13.66 -2.49
CA VAL A 94 7.25 14.82 -2.40
C VAL A 94 5.90 14.47 -3.01
N GLN A 95 5.90 13.87 -4.20
CA GLN A 95 4.67 13.48 -4.90
C GLN A 95 3.84 12.46 -4.10
N ILE A 96 4.47 11.49 -3.44
CA ILE A 96 3.79 10.50 -2.59
C ILE A 96 2.92 11.19 -1.53
N LYS A 97 3.47 12.21 -0.85
CA LYS A 97 2.77 12.96 0.20
C LYS A 97 1.66 13.83 -0.37
N LYS A 98 1.92 14.54 -1.47
CA LYS A 98 0.87 15.33 -2.13
C LYS A 98 -0.30 14.46 -2.56
N ASN A 99 -0.01 13.29 -3.12
CA ASN A 99 -1.03 12.33 -3.54
C ASN A 99 -1.83 11.77 -2.36
N SER A 100 -1.19 11.47 -1.22
CA SER A 100 -1.89 10.95 -0.04
C SER A 100 -2.79 12.00 0.61
N GLN A 101 -2.33 13.25 0.68
CA GLN A 101 -3.09 14.41 1.13
C GLN A 101 -4.30 14.64 0.21
N ARG A 102 -4.08 14.66 -1.11
CA ARG A 102 -5.17 14.86 -2.08
C ARG A 102 -6.22 13.76 -1.99
N LEU A 103 -5.80 12.50 -1.88
CA LEU A 103 -6.72 11.38 -1.71
C LEU A 103 -7.55 11.52 -0.42
N ALA A 104 -6.92 11.95 0.69
CA ALA A 104 -7.61 12.21 1.95
C ALA A 104 -8.67 13.31 1.78
N GLU A 105 -8.30 14.44 1.17
CA GLU A 105 -9.21 15.56 0.92
C GLU A 105 -10.43 15.14 0.09
N VAL A 106 -10.21 14.39 -1.00
CA VAL A 106 -11.28 13.92 -1.88
C VAL A 106 -12.24 13.01 -1.12
N LEU A 107 -11.72 12.03 -0.38
CA LEU A 107 -12.58 11.15 0.41
C LEU A 107 -13.32 11.90 1.53
N THR A 108 -12.67 12.86 2.18
CA THR A 108 -13.31 13.71 3.20
C THR A 108 -14.40 14.60 2.58
N SER A 109 -14.25 15.07 1.34
CA SER A 109 -15.29 15.82 0.64
C SER A 109 -16.57 15.02 0.39
N TYR A 110 -16.46 13.69 0.28
CA TYR A 110 -17.60 12.76 0.23
C TYR A 110 -18.18 12.39 1.62
N GLY A 111 -17.70 13.03 2.70
CA GLY A 111 -18.16 12.79 4.07
C GLY A 111 -17.50 11.60 4.76
N TYR A 112 -16.37 11.09 4.24
CA TYR A 112 -15.65 9.98 4.87
C TYR A 112 -14.70 10.45 5.98
N LYS A 113 -14.56 9.60 7.00
CA LYS A 113 -13.74 9.88 8.17
C LYS A 113 -12.36 9.25 8.05
N MET A 114 -11.32 10.07 8.02
CA MET A 114 -9.94 9.62 8.22
C MET A 114 -9.63 9.57 9.72
N VAL A 115 -8.86 8.57 10.17
CA VAL A 115 -8.62 8.35 11.62
C VAL A 115 -8.02 9.57 12.32
N THR A 116 -7.14 10.31 11.64
CA THR A 116 -6.52 11.55 12.14
C THR A 116 -6.97 12.80 11.37
N GLY A 117 -8.02 12.70 10.53
CA GLY A 117 -8.50 13.80 9.70
C GLY A 117 -7.68 14.10 8.43
N GLY A 118 -6.58 13.38 8.18
CA GLY A 118 -5.71 13.61 7.01
C GLY A 118 -4.52 12.65 6.97
N SER A 119 -3.44 13.05 6.29
CA SER A 119 -2.17 12.33 6.26
C SER A 119 -0.97 13.25 6.06
N ASP A 120 0.13 12.93 6.74
CA ASP A 120 1.44 13.59 6.59
C ASP A 120 2.50 12.68 5.93
N ASN A 121 2.10 11.47 5.50
CA ASN A 121 3.01 10.45 4.98
C ASN A 121 2.47 9.80 3.70
N HIS A 122 2.78 8.53 3.43
CA HIS A 122 2.41 7.84 2.20
C HIS A 122 1.06 7.10 2.24
N LEU A 123 0.34 7.13 3.37
CA LEU A 123 -0.90 6.38 3.54
C LEU A 123 -2.01 7.18 4.21
N ILE A 124 -3.25 6.74 4.00
CA ILE A 124 -4.42 7.16 4.76
C ILE A 124 -5.00 5.94 5.47
N LEU A 125 -5.62 6.19 6.62
CA LEU A 125 -6.39 5.18 7.36
C LEU A 125 -7.83 5.67 7.43
N TRP A 126 -8.71 4.95 6.73
CA TRP A 126 -10.10 5.32 6.54
C TRP A 126 -10.99 4.47 7.46
N ASP A 127 -11.75 5.15 8.32
CA ASP A 127 -12.77 4.56 9.19
C ASP A 127 -14.11 4.46 8.45
N LEU A 128 -14.58 3.23 8.23
CA LEU A 128 -15.82 2.91 7.51
C LEU A 128 -17.00 2.65 8.45
N ARG A 129 -16.78 2.66 9.78
CA ARG A 129 -17.83 2.44 10.77
C ARG A 129 -18.98 3.46 10.68
N PRO A 130 -18.74 4.76 10.38
CA PRO A 130 -19.84 5.71 10.17
C PRO A 130 -20.78 5.31 9.01
N GLN A 131 -20.24 4.65 7.99
CA GLN A 131 -21.00 4.11 6.85
C GLN A 131 -21.59 2.72 7.14
N LYS A 132 -21.40 2.18 8.35
CA LYS A 132 -21.83 0.82 8.73
C LYS A 132 -21.29 -0.25 7.78
N LEU A 133 -20.10 -0.03 7.24
CA LEU A 133 -19.37 -1.00 6.42
C LEU A 133 -18.17 -1.54 7.21
N THR A 134 -17.86 -2.82 7.00
CA THR A 134 -16.64 -3.41 7.53
C THR A 134 -15.52 -3.29 6.50
N GLY A 135 -14.28 -3.19 6.97
CA GLY A 135 -13.10 -3.22 6.11
C GLY A 135 -13.03 -4.50 5.28
N SER A 136 -13.54 -5.62 5.79
CA SER A 136 -13.65 -6.88 5.04
C SER A 136 -14.57 -6.75 3.83
N LYS A 137 -15.76 -6.13 3.96
CA LYS A 137 -16.66 -5.91 2.82
C LYS A 137 -16.05 -4.95 1.79
N MET A 138 -15.35 -3.91 2.27
CA MET A 138 -14.67 -2.97 1.39
C MET A 138 -13.52 -3.61 0.62
N GLU A 139 -12.68 -4.40 1.30
CA GLU A 139 -11.64 -5.20 0.65
C GLU A 139 -12.26 -6.16 -0.37
N THR A 140 -13.35 -6.85 0.00
CA THR A 140 -14.05 -7.77 -0.88
C THR A 140 -14.61 -7.08 -2.13
N ILE A 141 -15.27 -5.92 -2.06
CA ILE A 141 -15.78 -5.28 -3.29
C ILE A 141 -14.64 -4.76 -4.18
N CYS A 142 -13.57 -4.23 -3.58
CA CYS A 142 -12.40 -3.77 -4.32
C CYS A 142 -11.69 -4.95 -5.01
N ASP A 143 -11.57 -6.10 -4.33
CA ASP A 143 -10.97 -7.32 -4.86
C ASP A 143 -11.90 -8.08 -5.82
N MET A 144 -13.22 -8.17 -5.55
CA MET A 144 -14.26 -8.84 -6.36
C MET A 144 -14.67 -8.08 -7.63
N ALA A 145 -13.93 -7.05 -7.97
CA ALA A 145 -13.61 -6.82 -9.38
C ALA A 145 -12.89 -8.02 -10.06
N GLN A 146 -12.76 -9.17 -9.39
CA GLN A 146 -12.54 -10.51 -9.91
C GLN A 146 -13.88 -11.21 -10.21
N ALA A 147 -14.09 -11.68 -11.44
CA ALA A 147 -15.05 -12.74 -11.69
C ALA A 147 -14.27 -13.98 -12.15
N GLN A 148 -14.43 -15.07 -11.41
CA GLN A 148 -14.72 -16.44 -11.87
C GLN A 148 -14.18 -17.48 -10.86
N PRO A 149 -14.92 -18.59 -10.64
CA PRO A 149 -14.62 -19.57 -9.60
C PRO A 149 -13.31 -20.32 -9.81
N PHE A 150 -12.79 -20.76 -8.67
CA PHE A 150 -11.50 -21.36 -8.30
C PHE A 150 -11.00 -22.59 -9.09
N PHE A 151 -11.61 -22.97 -10.22
CA PHE A 151 -11.34 -24.23 -10.92
C PHE A 151 -10.81 -24.11 -12.37
N SER A 152 -10.50 -22.90 -12.86
CA SER A 152 -9.87 -22.73 -14.17
C SER A 152 -8.38 -22.37 -14.05
N PRO A 153 -7.46 -23.09 -14.71
CA PRO A 153 -6.01 -22.83 -14.67
C PRO A 153 -5.58 -21.51 -15.35
N SER A 154 -6.53 -20.69 -15.80
CA SER A 154 -6.29 -19.31 -16.27
C SER A 154 -6.44 -18.27 -15.14
N PHE A 155 -6.07 -18.65 -13.92
CA PHE A 155 -6.16 -17.86 -12.69
C PHE A 155 -5.13 -16.71 -12.66
N PHE A 156 -5.16 -15.80 -13.63
CA PHE A 156 -4.39 -14.55 -13.58
C PHE A 156 -5.30 -13.40 -13.14
N CYS A 157 -5.15 -13.09 -11.87
CA CYS A 157 -5.94 -12.20 -11.04
C CYS A 157 -5.86 -10.73 -11.52
N LEU A 158 -6.88 -10.22 -12.22
CA LEU A 158 -7.05 -8.77 -12.41
C LEU A 158 -7.79 -8.18 -11.21
N ARG A 159 -7.03 -7.83 -10.16
CA ARG A 159 -7.54 -6.95 -9.10
C ARG A 159 -7.64 -5.54 -9.67
N SER A 160 -8.84 -4.98 -9.74
CA SER A 160 -9.00 -3.60 -10.22
C SER A 160 -8.57 -2.60 -9.15
N ILE A 161 -9.01 -2.77 -7.91
CA ILE A 161 -8.58 -1.94 -6.78
C ILE A 161 -8.08 -2.85 -5.68
N THR A 162 -6.81 -2.75 -5.27
CA THR A 162 -6.27 -3.55 -4.17
C THR A 162 -6.07 -2.67 -2.94
N VAL A 163 -6.84 -2.95 -1.90
CA VAL A 163 -6.73 -2.32 -0.57
C VAL A 163 -6.59 -3.40 0.50
N ASN A 164 -6.28 -3.00 1.72
CA ASN A 164 -6.24 -3.93 2.85
C ASN A 164 -7.11 -3.42 3.99
N LYS A 165 -7.98 -4.30 4.49
CA LYS A 165 -8.73 -4.11 5.72
C LYS A 165 -7.76 -3.92 6.89
N ASN A 166 -8.01 -2.90 7.71
CA ASN A 166 -7.10 -2.51 8.76
C ASN A 166 -7.90 -2.10 10.00
N ALA A 167 -7.43 -2.52 11.17
CA ALA A 167 -8.03 -2.13 12.43
C ALA A 167 -8.02 -0.60 12.60
N VAL A 168 -9.11 -0.06 13.13
CA VAL A 168 -9.22 1.32 13.58
C VAL A 168 -9.43 1.35 15.09
N HIS A 169 -9.17 2.50 15.72
CA HIS A 169 -9.30 2.63 17.16
C HIS A 169 -10.71 2.26 17.63
N GLY A 170 -10.80 1.32 18.58
CA GLY A 170 -12.05 0.79 19.12
C GLY A 170 -12.57 -0.48 18.44
N ASP A 171 -11.85 -1.04 17.46
CA ASP A 171 -12.21 -2.35 16.91
C ASP A 171 -11.98 -3.47 17.94
N VAL A 172 -12.98 -4.32 18.10
CA VAL A 172 -12.94 -5.51 18.97
C VAL A 172 -12.53 -6.79 18.23
N SER A 173 -12.61 -6.79 16.90
CA SER A 173 -12.36 -7.97 16.06
C SER A 173 -11.25 -7.71 15.04
N ALA A 174 -10.22 -8.56 15.06
CA ALA A 174 -9.18 -8.56 14.03
C ALA A 174 -9.66 -9.13 12.68
N LEU A 175 -10.68 -9.99 12.68
CA LEU A 175 -11.20 -10.63 11.47
C LEU A 175 -12.14 -9.72 10.66
N SER A 176 -12.79 -8.77 11.33
CA SER A 176 -13.71 -7.81 10.71
C SER A 176 -13.43 -6.41 11.23
N PRO A 177 -12.26 -5.83 10.87
CA PRO A 177 -11.91 -4.49 11.30
C PRO A 177 -12.83 -3.46 10.62
N GLY A 178 -12.96 -2.30 11.24
CA GLY A 178 -13.85 -1.21 10.83
C GLY A 178 -13.27 -0.27 9.77
N GLY A 179 -12.05 -0.50 9.28
CA GLY A 179 -11.41 0.41 8.33
C GLY A 179 -10.59 -0.24 7.24
N VAL A 180 -10.06 0.61 6.36
CA VAL A 180 -9.16 0.24 5.27
C VAL A 180 -7.95 1.17 5.23
N ARG A 181 -6.80 0.61 4.86
CA ARG A 181 -5.54 1.35 4.71
C ARG A 181 -5.18 1.45 3.24
N ILE A 182 -4.96 2.67 2.77
CA ILE A 182 -4.68 2.95 1.37
C ILE A 182 -3.36 3.73 1.29
N GLY A 183 -2.46 3.32 0.40
CA GLY A 183 -1.16 3.96 0.22
C GLY A 183 -0.97 4.44 -1.21
N THR A 184 -0.18 5.50 -1.39
CA THR A 184 -0.03 6.18 -2.69
C THR A 184 1.25 5.81 -3.44
N SER A 185 2.22 5.18 -2.78
CA SER A 185 3.57 4.94 -3.32
C SER A 185 3.61 4.10 -4.61
N ALA A 186 2.76 3.08 -4.71
CA ALA A 186 2.75 2.18 -5.87
C ALA A 186 2.24 2.90 -7.14
N LEU A 187 1.09 3.58 -7.05
CA LEU A 187 0.54 4.33 -8.18
C LEU A 187 1.40 5.55 -8.52
N THR A 188 1.98 6.22 -7.52
CA THR A 188 2.93 7.32 -7.75
C THR A 188 4.17 6.85 -8.51
N SER A 189 4.62 5.59 -8.30
CA SER A 189 5.72 4.99 -9.09
C SER A 189 5.33 4.72 -10.55
N ARG A 190 4.03 4.70 -10.87
CA ARG A 190 3.48 4.66 -12.23
C ARG A 190 3.14 6.04 -12.77
N SER A 191 3.73 7.09 -12.18
CA SER A 191 3.56 8.50 -12.57
C SER A 191 2.22 9.15 -12.22
N PHE A 192 1.39 8.54 -11.37
CA PHE A 192 0.16 9.18 -10.90
C PHE A 192 0.45 10.47 -10.11
N LYS A 193 -0.36 11.49 -10.38
CA LYS A 193 -0.35 12.82 -9.77
C LYS A 193 -1.66 13.09 -9.02
N GLU A 194 -1.77 14.28 -8.44
CA GLU A 194 -2.89 14.70 -7.59
C GLU A 194 -4.24 14.53 -8.30
N LYS A 195 -4.34 14.94 -9.56
CA LYS A 195 -5.56 14.80 -10.38
C LYS A 195 -5.94 13.33 -10.61
N ASP A 196 -4.95 12.46 -10.79
CA ASP A 196 -5.21 11.03 -10.97
C ASP A 196 -5.71 10.41 -9.65
N PHE A 197 -5.23 10.92 -8.51
CA PHE A 197 -5.71 10.52 -7.18
C PHE A 197 -7.12 11.04 -6.85
N GLU A 198 -7.60 12.10 -7.51
CA GLU A 198 -9.02 12.48 -7.46
C GLU A 198 -9.89 11.40 -8.11
N VAL A 199 -9.49 10.91 -9.29
CA VAL A 199 -10.16 9.79 -9.97
C VAL A 199 -10.10 8.53 -9.11
N VAL A 200 -8.96 8.21 -8.49
CA VAL A 200 -8.86 7.09 -7.55
C VAL A 200 -9.84 7.26 -6.37
N GLY A 201 -9.96 8.48 -5.82
CA GLY A 201 -10.92 8.80 -4.77
C GLY A 201 -12.37 8.61 -5.22
N GLU A 202 -12.71 9.03 -6.43
CA GLU A 202 -14.03 8.84 -7.03
C GLU A 202 -14.36 7.35 -7.22
N LEU A 203 -13.40 6.56 -7.74
CA LEU A 203 -13.56 5.11 -7.92
C LEU A 203 -13.76 4.40 -6.57
N LEU A 204 -13.05 4.82 -5.53
CA LEU A 204 -13.24 4.31 -4.16
C LEU A 204 -14.60 4.70 -3.57
N HIS A 205 -15.04 5.94 -3.81
CA HIS A 205 -16.37 6.40 -3.42
C HIS A 205 -17.47 5.56 -4.10
N ARG A 206 -17.36 5.34 -5.42
CA ARG A 206 -18.26 4.47 -6.19
C ARG A 206 -18.30 3.05 -5.62
N ALA A 207 -17.14 2.48 -5.27
CA ALA A 207 -17.07 1.17 -4.61
C ALA A 207 -17.85 1.16 -3.29
N VAL A 208 -17.74 2.20 -2.46
CA VAL A 208 -18.54 2.30 -1.23
C VAL A 208 -20.04 2.38 -1.52
N GLN A 209 -20.46 3.17 -2.50
CA GLN A 209 -21.89 3.30 -2.85
C GLN A 209 -22.47 1.96 -3.29
N ILE A 210 -21.76 1.21 -4.13
CA ILE A 210 -22.17 -0.13 -4.56
C ILE A 210 -22.23 -1.07 -3.35
N ALA A 211 -21.24 -1.04 -2.46
CA ALA A 211 -21.21 -1.87 -1.26
C ALA A 211 -22.41 -1.58 -0.33
N LEU A 212 -22.83 -0.32 -0.20
CA LEU A 212 -24.01 0.05 0.59
C LEU A 212 -25.29 -0.50 -0.04
N LYS A 213 -25.50 -0.31 -1.35
CA LYS A 213 -26.67 -0.84 -2.08
C LYS A 213 -26.76 -2.36 -1.97
N VAL A 214 -25.64 -3.07 -2.14
CA VAL A 214 -25.60 -4.53 -2.05
C VAL A 214 -25.82 -4.99 -0.60
N GLN A 215 -25.29 -4.28 0.38
CA GLN A 215 -25.55 -4.59 1.79
C GLN A 215 -27.04 -4.44 2.14
N GLU A 216 -27.72 -3.44 1.59
CA GLU A 216 -29.16 -3.24 1.76
C GLU A 216 -29.99 -4.33 1.08
N SER A 217 -29.64 -4.72 -0.15
CA SER A 217 -30.39 -5.74 -0.90
C SER A 217 -30.21 -7.16 -0.35
N CYS A 218 -29.04 -7.49 0.22
CA CYS A 218 -28.79 -8.82 0.79
C CYS A 218 -29.57 -9.10 2.07
N GLY A 219 -29.91 -8.07 2.87
CA GLY A 219 -30.55 -8.22 4.19
C GLY A 219 -29.75 -9.00 5.25
N SER A 220 -28.60 -9.58 4.90
CA SER A 220 -27.75 -10.41 5.76
C SER A 220 -26.44 -9.72 6.11
N LYS A 221 -26.02 -9.86 7.37
CA LYS A 221 -24.72 -9.37 7.84
C LYS A 221 -23.55 -10.28 7.43
N MET A 222 -23.83 -11.47 6.90
CA MET A 222 -22.83 -12.46 6.55
C MET A 222 -22.03 -12.04 5.31
N LEU A 223 -20.70 -12.19 5.37
CA LEU A 223 -19.82 -11.87 4.25
C LEU A 223 -20.11 -12.75 3.02
N LYS A 224 -20.44 -14.03 3.21
CA LYS A 224 -20.74 -14.97 2.11
C LYS A 224 -21.90 -14.49 1.23
N ALA A 225 -23.02 -14.09 1.83
CA ALA A 225 -24.17 -13.58 1.09
C ALA A 225 -23.85 -12.28 0.33
N PHE A 226 -23.02 -11.43 0.94
CA PHE A 226 -22.53 -10.19 0.30
C PHE A 226 -21.64 -10.50 -0.91
N THR A 227 -20.71 -11.44 -0.78
CA THR A 227 -19.85 -11.94 -1.86
C THR A 227 -20.66 -12.48 -3.03
N GLU A 228 -21.64 -13.36 -2.77
CA GLU A 228 -22.50 -13.95 -3.80
C GLU A 228 -23.32 -12.89 -4.56
N ALA A 229 -23.81 -11.87 -3.85
CA ALA A 229 -24.55 -10.77 -4.47
C ALA A 229 -23.67 -9.84 -5.34
N LEU A 230 -22.36 -9.78 -5.08
CA LEU A 230 -21.43 -8.99 -5.89
C LEU A 230 -21.09 -9.66 -7.22
N GLU A 231 -21.10 -11.00 -7.31
CA GLU A 231 -20.66 -11.74 -8.51
C GLU A 231 -21.48 -11.38 -9.75
N ASN A 232 -22.78 -11.16 -9.57
CA ASN A 232 -23.71 -10.88 -10.66
C ASN A 232 -24.09 -9.39 -10.77
N ASN A 233 -23.42 -8.51 -10.04
CA ASN A 233 -23.77 -7.09 -10.01
C ASN A 233 -23.15 -6.35 -11.22
N GLU A 234 -24.01 -5.77 -12.06
CA GLU A 234 -23.57 -5.02 -13.25
C GLU A 234 -22.77 -3.74 -12.90
N GLU A 235 -23.10 -3.05 -11.80
CA GLU A 235 -22.35 -1.85 -11.36
C GLU A 235 -20.90 -2.21 -11.01
N VAL A 236 -20.66 -3.40 -10.44
CA VAL A 236 -19.31 -3.91 -10.13
C VAL A 236 -18.53 -4.21 -11.42
N LYS A 237 -19.18 -4.73 -12.45
CA LYS A 237 -18.55 -5.00 -13.75
C LYS A 237 -18.15 -3.71 -14.46
N VAL A 238 -19.02 -2.69 -14.43
CA VAL A 238 -18.72 -1.36 -14.99
C VAL A 238 -17.56 -0.71 -14.22
N LEU A 239 -17.60 -0.71 -12.89
CA LEU A 239 -16.52 -0.16 -12.07
C LEU A 239 -15.16 -0.82 -12.40
N ARG A 240 -15.16 -2.14 -12.58
CA ARG A 240 -13.97 -2.91 -12.96
C ARG A 240 -13.38 -2.46 -14.30
N GLU A 241 -14.22 -2.29 -15.31
CA GLU A 241 -13.77 -1.87 -16.65
C GLU A 241 -13.23 -0.43 -16.64
N ASP A 242 -13.89 0.47 -15.89
CA ASP A 242 -13.42 1.86 -15.74
C ASP A 242 -12.04 1.89 -15.07
N VAL A 243 -11.85 1.11 -14.00
CA VAL A 243 -10.57 1.03 -13.30
C VAL A 243 -9.48 0.42 -14.19
N LYS A 244 -9.81 -0.63 -14.95
CA LYS A 244 -8.87 -1.26 -15.90
C LYS A 244 -8.42 -0.25 -16.96
N THR A 245 -9.38 0.40 -17.60
CA THR A 245 -9.14 1.41 -18.63
C THR A 245 -8.28 2.55 -18.09
N PHE A 246 -8.63 3.09 -16.92
CA PHE A 246 -7.86 4.15 -16.26
C PHE A 246 -6.43 3.69 -15.93
N SER A 247 -6.25 2.51 -15.35
CA SER A 247 -4.95 1.97 -14.97
C SER A 247 -4.04 1.69 -16.18
N MET A 248 -4.59 1.32 -17.33
CA MET A 248 -3.83 1.02 -18.54
C MET A 248 -3.20 2.25 -19.21
N ALA A 249 -3.66 3.47 -18.89
CA ALA A 249 -3.11 4.70 -19.42
C ALA A 249 -1.71 5.06 -18.87
N PHE A 250 -1.23 4.33 -17.85
CA PHE A 250 -0.02 4.67 -17.11
C PHE A 250 1.12 3.67 -17.34
N PRO A 251 2.39 4.11 -17.35
CA PRO A 251 3.54 3.23 -17.51
C PRO A 251 3.66 2.22 -16.36
N MET A 252 4.44 1.16 -16.59
CA MET A 252 4.77 0.16 -15.58
C MET A 252 6.29 0.08 -15.40
N PRO A 253 6.82 0.37 -14.20
CA PRO A 253 8.23 0.15 -13.95
C PRO A 253 8.55 -1.34 -13.85
N GLY A 254 9.72 -1.74 -14.36
CA GLY A 254 10.26 -3.10 -14.24
C GLY A 254 10.00 -4.02 -15.44
N PHE A 255 8.99 -3.73 -16.28
CA PHE A 255 8.76 -4.42 -17.55
C PHE A 255 7.94 -3.55 -18.51
N ASP A 256 8.04 -3.81 -19.81
CA ASP A 256 7.17 -3.18 -20.81
C ASP A 256 5.84 -3.94 -20.90
N PRO A 257 4.68 -3.33 -20.61
CA PRO A 257 3.38 -3.98 -20.80
C PRO A 257 3.18 -4.49 -22.24
N ASN A 258 3.79 -3.83 -23.23
CA ASN A 258 3.70 -4.22 -24.64
C ASN A 258 4.58 -5.42 -25.00
N SER A 259 5.47 -5.88 -24.11
CA SER A 259 6.23 -7.11 -24.32
C SER A 259 5.51 -8.36 -23.81
N ILE A 260 4.44 -8.20 -23.03
CA ILE A 260 3.64 -9.32 -22.51
C ILE A 260 2.72 -9.84 -23.64
N PRO A 261 2.65 -11.14 -23.95
CA PRO A 261 1.70 -11.65 -24.95
C PRO A 261 0.25 -11.27 -24.61
N GLU A 262 -0.57 -10.93 -25.61
CA GLU A 262 -1.94 -10.42 -25.40
C GLU A 262 -2.81 -11.35 -24.53
N LYS A 263 -2.61 -12.67 -24.65
CA LYS A 263 -3.27 -13.69 -23.81
C LYS A 263 -3.00 -13.55 -22.30
N PHE A 264 -1.95 -12.83 -21.92
CA PHE A 264 -1.58 -12.53 -20.52
C PHE A 264 -1.81 -11.04 -20.16
N ARG A 265 -2.30 -10.21 -21.09
CA ARG A 265 -2.68 -8.80 -20.82
C ARG A 265 -4.16 -8.63 -20.46
N LYS A 266 -5.02 -9.54 -20.96
CA LYS A 266 -6.47 -9.48 -20.78
C LYS A 266 -6.92 -9.90 -19.40
#